data_AF-A0AB34QXI1-F1
#
_entry.id   AF-A0AB34QXI1-F1
#
_cell.length_a   1.000
_cell.length_b   1.000
_cell.length_c   1.000
_cell.angle_alpha   90.00
_cell.angle_beta   90.00
_cell.angle_gamma   90.00
#
_symmetry.space_group_name_H-M   'P 1'
#
loop_
_entity.id
_entity.type
_entity.pdbx_description
1 polymer ?
#
loop_
_entity_poly.entity_id
_entity_poly.type
_entity_poly.pdbx_seq_one_letter_code
_entity_poly.pdbx_strand_id
1 'polypeptide(L)'
;MISRHVWEEHKEKIRQNRLSASGKELYQKRKEKIERSFADSKQLHGLRYCRLRGKQNVSEQVLLTAACQNMKKIATHLAKLG
;
A
#
# COMPACT_ATOMS: atom_id res chain seq x y z
N MET A 1 -24.16 -7.49 27.69
CA MET A 1 -22.68 -7.40 27.64
C MET A 1 -22.24 -7.76 26.23
N ILE A 2 -21.59 -6.86 25.49
CA ILE A 2 -21.10 -7.15 24.12
C ILE A 2 -19.72 -7.80 24.26
N SER A 3 -19.62 -9.09 23.95
CA SER A 3 -18.39 -9.89 24.09
C SER A 3 -17.55 -9.99 22.81
N ARG A 4 -18.11 -9.57 21.66
CA ARG A 4 -17.45 -9.65 20.35
C ARG A 4 -17.75 -8.42 19.51
N HIS A 5 -16.71 -7.90 18.87
CA HIS A 5 -16.81 -6.75 17.98
C HIS A 5 -17.54 -7.09 16.68
N VAL A 6 -18.31 -6.15 16.12
CA VAL A 6 -19.12 -6.35 14.90
C VAL A 6 -18.27 -6.84 13.73
N TRP A 7 -17.01 -6.39 13.64
CA TRP A 7 -16.09 -6.74 12.55
C TRP A 7 -15.20 -7.96 12.82
N GLU A 8 -15.40 -8.66 13.94
CA GLU A 8 -14.48 -9.72 14.35
C GLU A 8 -14.48 -10.92 13.40
N GLU A 9 -15.63 -11.23 12.80
CA GLU A 9 -15.73 -12.29 11.79
C GLU A 9 -14.94 -11.95 10.52
N HIS A 10 -15.03 -10.70 10.05
CA HIS A 10 -14.27 -10.23 8.88
C HIS A 10 -12.76 -10.22 9.15
N LYS A 11 -12.34 -9.79 10.35
CA LYS A 11 -10.93 -9.86 10.77
C LYS A 11 -10.40 -11.29 10.74
N GLU A 12 -11.20 -12.24 11.21
CA GLU A 12 -10.82 -13.66 11.19
C GLU A 12 -10.66 -14.18 9.76
N LYS A 13 -11.59 -13.86 8.85
CA LYS A 13 -11.47 -14.22 7.43
C LYS A 13 -10.19 -13.66 6.79
N ILE A 14 -9.86 -12.40 7.05
CA ILE A 14 -8.61 -11.78 6.54
C ILE A 14 -7.38 -12.48 7.13
N ARG A 15 -7.42 -12.84 8.42
CA ARG A 15 -6.34 -13.58 9.08
C ARG A 15 -6.11 -14.93 8.42
N GLN A 16 -7.17 -15.70 8.18
CA GLN A 16 -7.09 -16.99 7.50
C GLN A 16 -6.54 -16.85 6.08
N ASN A 17 -7.01 -15.85 5.33
CA ASN A 17 -6.49 -15.56 3.99
C ASN A 17 -4.99 -15.26 4.01
N ARG A 18 -4.50 -14.48 4.99
CA ARG A 18 -3.06 -14.19 5.15
C ARG A 18 -2.24 -15.43 5.50
N LEU A 19 -2.81 -16.36 6.27
CA LEU A 19 -2.13 -17.58 6.71
C LEU A 19 -2.13 -18.70 5.66
N SER A 20 -3.01 -18.62 4.66
CA SER A 20 -3.03 -19.52 3.51
C SER A 20 -1.68 -19.52 2.76
N ALA A 21 -1.39 -20.58 2.00
CA ALA A 21 -0.14 -20.70 1.24
C ALA A 21 0.05 -19.54 0.25
N SER A 22 -1.00 -19.22 -0.53
CA SER A 22 -1.00 -18.09 -1.46
C SER A 22 -0.89 -16.74 -0.74
N GLY A 23 -1.54 -16.60 0.43
CA GLY A 23 -1.43 -15.41 1.27
C GLY A 23 -0.01 -15.17 1.79
N LYS A 24 0.69 -16.23 2.22
CA LYS A 24 2.09 -16.16 2.67
C LYS A 24 3.03 -15.76 1.54
N GLU A 25 2.86 -16.36 0.35
CA GLU A 25 3.66 -16.01 -0.83
C GLU A 25 3.43 -14.55 -1.25
N LEU A 26 2.16 -14.12 -1.30
CA LEU A 26 1.83 -12.73 -1.60
C LEU A 26 2.43 -11.78 -0.57
N TYR A 27 2.36 -12.13 0.72
CA TYR A 27 2.90 -11.33 1.81
C TYR A 27 4.43 -11.17 1.70
N GLN A 28 5.15 -12.21 1.28
CA GLN A 28 6.59 -12.11 1.00
C GLN A 28 6.87 -11.12 -0.14
N LYS A 29 6.17 -11.23 -1.27
CA LYS A 29 6.30 -10.30 -2.41
C LYS A 29 5.97 -8.85 -2.04
N ARG A 30 5.02 -8.63 -1.12
CA ARG A 30 4.68 -7.28 -0.64
C ARG A 30 5.84 -6.61 0.08
N LYS A 31 6.62 -7.33 0.88
CA LYS A 31 7.81 -6.78 1.55
C LYS A 31 8.84 -6.26 0.55
N GLU A 32 8.94 -6.86 -0.62
CA GLU A 32 9.91 -6.45 -1.63
C GLU A 32 9.39 -5.34 -2.54
N LYS A 33 8.11 -5.39 -2.92
CA LYS A 33 7.53 -4.47 -3.91
C LYS A 33 6.83 -3.28 -3.26
N ILE A 34 5.96 -3.54 -2.29
CA ILE A 34 5.14 -2.50 -1.65
C ILE A 34 6.01 -1.64 -0.73
N GLU A 35 6.76 -2.24 0.18
CA GLU A 35 7.62 -1.48 1.09
C GLU A 35 8.70 -0.68 0.35
N ARG A 36 9.20 -1.20 -0.78
CA ARG A 36 10.12 -0.45 -1.64
C ARG A 36 9.47 0.80 -2.23
N SER A 37 8.25 0.70 -2.76
CA SER A 37 7.50 1.87 -3.25
C SER A 37 7.26 2.91 -2.15
N PHE A 38 6.96 2.48 -0.93
CA PHE A 38 6.82 3.39 0.21
C PHE A 38 8.14 4.04 0.62
N ALA A 39 9.25 3.29 0.62
CA ALA A 39 10.58 3.82 0.88
C ALA A 39 10.98 4.87 -0.16
N ASP A 40 10.77 4.59 -1.44
CA ASP A 40 11.02 5.51 -2.54
C ASP A 40 10.17 6.79 -2.38
N SER A 41 8.90 6.65 -2.00
CA SER A 41 8.05 7.81 -1.76
C SER A 41 8.52 8.70 -0.61
N LYS A 42 9.05 8.09 0.46
CA LYS A 42 9.61 8.83 1.60
C LYS A 42 10.87 9.59 1.22
N GLN A 43 11.79 8.96 0.49
CA GLN A 43 13.09 9.55 0.17
C GLN A 43 13.05 10.47 -1.06
N LEU A 44 12.40 10.05 -2.15
CA LEU A 44 12.43 10.74 -3.43
C LEU A 44 11.27 11.74 -3.61
N HIS A 45 10.15 11.55 -2.91
CA HIS A 45 8.95 12.40 -3.05
C HIS A 45 8.63 13.20 -1.78
N GLY A 46 9.57 13.26 -0.84
CA GLY A 46 9.49 14.14 0.33
C GLY A 46 8.45 13.72 1.37
N LEU A 47 7.91 12.50 1.30
CA LEU A 47 6.91 12.00 2.26
C LEU A 47 7.49 11.56 3.61
N ARG A 48 8.78 11.86 3.86
CA ARG A 48 9.38 11.65 5.20
C ARG A 48 8.80 12.59 6.25
N TYR A 49 8.31 13.75 5.83
CA TYR A 49 7.63 14.73 6.67
C TYR A 49 6.38 15.26 5.96
N CYS A 50 5.35 15.58 6.74
CA CYS A 50 4.19 16.29 6.22
C CYS A 50 4.57 17.77 6.00
N ARG A 51 4.78 18.16 4.74
CA ARG A 51 5.18 19.53 4.39
C ARG A 51 4.01 20.51 4.32
N LEU A 52 2.81 19.99 4.07
CA LEU A 52 1.58 20.77 3.97
C LEU A 52 0.83 20.74 5.30
N ARG A 53 0.09 21.82 5.60
CA ARG A 53 -0.77 21.89 6.79
C ARG A 53 -2.15 21.33 6.47
N GLY A 54 -2.68 20.52 7.38
CA GLY A 54 -4.01 19.92 7.28
C GLY A 54 -4.03 18.57 6.54
N LYS A 55 -4.93 17.69 6.99
CA LYS A 55 -5.05 16.31 6.47
C LYS A 55 -5.33 16.27 4.97
N GLN A 56 -6.20 17.17 4.48
CA GLN A 56 -6.61 17.21 3.08
C GLN A 56 -5.42 17.45 2.15
N ASN A 57 -4.65 18.51 2.41
CA ASN A 57 -3.51 18.89 1.59
C ASN A 57 -2.41 17.82 1.60
N VAL A 58 -2.12 17.24 2.77
CA VAL A 58 -1.16 16.12 2.86
C VAL A 58 -1.68 14.90 2.09
N SER A 59 -2.98 14.60 2.18
CA SER A 59 -3.57 13.48 1.46
C SER A 59 -3.48 13.67 -0.05
N GLU A 60 -3.73 14.88 -0.55
CA GLU A 60 -3.57 15.22 -1.97
C GLU A 60 -2.15 14.96 -2.47
N GLN A 61 -1.13 15.44 -1.74
CA GLN A 61 0.28 15.18 -2.09
C GLN A 61 0.59 13.67 -2.15
N VAL A 62 0.14 12.91 -1.15
CA VAL A 62 0.38 11.47 -1.06
C VAL A 62 -0.32 10.73 -2.20
N LEU A 63 -1.58 11.06 -2.49
CA LEU A 63 -2.38 10.42 -3.53
C LEU A 63 -1.81 10.72 -4.92
N LEU A 64 -1.42 11.97 -5.19
CA LEU A 64 -0.79 12.35 -6.46
C LEU A 64 0.54 11.60 -6.66
N THR A 65 1.36 11.52 -5.61
CA THR A 65 2.62 10.76 -5.64
C THR A 65 2.37 9.28 -5.99
N ALA A 66 1.41 8.65 -5.32
CA ALA A 66 1.05 7.26 -5.57
C ALA A 66 0.50 7.04 -6.99
N ALA A 67 -0.34 7.96 -7.48
CA ALA A 67 -0.86 7.90 -8.84
C ALA A 67 0.26 7.93 -9.89
N CYS A 68 1.21 8.85 -9.75
CA CYS A 68 2.37 8.95 -10.64
C CYS A 68 3.24 7.68 -10.61
N GLN A 69 3.51 7.12 -9.43
CA GLN A 69 4.26 5.87 -9.30
C GLN A 69 3.54 4.69 -9.97
N ASN A 70 2.22 4.60 -9.80
CA ASN A 70 1.40 3.58 -10.44
C ASN A 70 1.41 3.71 -11.97
N MET A 71 1.27 4.93 -12.51
CA MET A 71 1.36 5.19 -13.95
C MET A 71 2.73 4.77 -14.51
N LYS A 72 3.83 5.16 -13.85
CA LYS A 72 5.19 4.74 -14.24
C LYS A 72 5.32 3.22 -14.26
N LYS A 73 4.79 2.54 -13.24
CA LYS A 73 4.82 1.09 -13.14
C LYS A 73 4.06 0.44 -14.29
N ILE A 74 2.85 0.92 -14.61
CA ILE A 74 2.04 0.43 -15.75
C ILE A 74 2.80 0.60 -17.05
N ALA A 75 3.30 1.81 -17.34
CA ALA A 75 4.06 2.10 -18.55
C ALA A 75 5.30 1.18 -18.68
N THR A 76 6.03 0.96 -17.59
CA THR A 76 7.19 0.06 -17.57
C THR A 76 6.80 -1.40 -17.80
N HIS A 77 5.64 -1.85 -17.33
CA HIS A 77 5.15 -3.19 -17.60
C HIS A 77 4.75 -3.36 -19.07
N LEU A 78 4.01 -2.39 -19.63
CA LEU A 78 3.60 -2.41 -21.03
C LEU A 78 4.81 -2.40 -21.97
N ALA A 79 5.82 -1.57 -21.70
CA ALA A 79 7.05 -1.49 -22.49
C ALA A 79 7.93 -2.76 -22.44
N LYS A 80 7.68 -3.69 -21.50
CA LYS A 80 8.36 -4.99 -21.45
C LYS A 80 7.57 -6.11 -22.12
N LEU A 81 6.30 -5.86 -22.39
CA LEU A 81 5.38 -6.83 -23.02
C LEU A 81 5.32 -6.64 -24.53
N GLY A 82 5.51 -5.40 -25.02
CA GLY A 82 5.81 -5.11 -26.43
C GLY A 82 7.28 -5.31 -26.73
#